data_AF-A0AA37VSA7-F1
#
_entry.id   AF-A0AA37VSA7-F1
#
_cell.length_a   1.000
_cell.length_b   1.000
_cell.length_c   1.000
_cell.angle_alpha   90.00
_cell.angle_beta   90.00
_cell.angle_gamma   90.00
#
_symmetry.space_group_name_H-M   'P 1'
#
loop_
_entity.id
_entity.type
_entity.pdbx_description
1 polymer ?
#
loop_
_entity_poly.entity_id
_entity_poly.type
_entity_poly.pdbx_seq_one_letter_code
_entity_poly.pdbx_strand_id
1 'polypeptide(L)'
;MTEPDHAQPQPGPDAGLDDLQADIERTRAELGQTAQALTDKLDVKGRAVGAAADAKDAAIEKVGAAKKVVVEHTTNADGSVRSAVPSTAAVVAVVAVIVGVILWRRR
;
A
#
# COMPACT_ATOMS: atom_id res chain seq x y z
N MET A 1 -3.00 -22.38 -12.82
CA MET A 1 -2.46 -22.49 -11.44
C MET A 1 -3.37 -21.68 -10.56
N THR A 2 -4.14 -22.23 -9.64
CA THR A 2 -3.94 -23.46 -8.85
C THR A 2 -5.31 -23.86 -8.30
N GLU A 3 -5.80 -25.05 -8.64
CA GLU A 3 -6.87 -25.69 -7.88
C GLU A 3 -6.22 -26.11 -6.55
N PRO A 4 -6.72 -25.67 -5.39
CA PRO A 4 -6.17 -26.13 -4.14
C PRO A 4 -6.60 -27.58 -3.96
N ASP A 5 -5.64 -28.47 -4.15
CA ASP A 5 -5.70 -29.88 -3.82
C ASP A 5 -5.85 -30.01 -2.29
N HIS A 6 -7.09 -29.99 -1.80
CA HIS A 6 -7.42 -30.08 -0.37
C HIS A 6 -8.36 -31.24 -0.05
N ALA A 7 -8.72 -32.08 -1.01
CA ALA A 7 -9.62 -33.20 -0.76
C ALA A 7 -8.85 -34.38 -0.15
N GLN A 8 -8.38 -34.22 1.08
CA GLN A 8 -8.19 -35.39 1.95
C GLN A 8 -9.55 -36.11 2.04
N PRO A 9 -9.60 -37.44 1.93
CA PRO A 9 -10.86 -38.17 1.93
C PRO A 9 -11.65 -37.83 3.19
N GLN A 10 -12.90 -37.39 3.01
CA GLN A 10 -13.81 -37.22 4.13
C GLN A 10 -14.11 -38.60 4.75
N PRO A 11 -14.33 -38.67 6.07
CA PRO A 11 -14.70 -39.92 6.71
C PRO A 11 -15.94 -40.51 6.04
N GLY A 12 -15.90 -41.82 5.76
CA GLY A 12 -17.01 -42.54 5.15
C GLY A 12 -18.17 -42.77 6.14
N PRO A 13 -19.30 -43.34 5.68
CA PRO A 13 -20.49 -43.58 6.51
C PRO A 13 -20.25 -44.50 7.73
N ASP A 14 -19.19 -45.32 7.67
CA ASP A 14 -18.81 -46.26 8.73
C ASP A 14 -17.74 -45.69 9.69
N ALA A 15 -17.41 -44.39 9.59
CA ALA A 15 -16.40 -43.75 10.42
C ALA A 15 -16.83 -43.67 11.89
N GLY A 16 -15.86 -43.82 12.80
CA GLY A 16 -16.10 -43.69 14.23
C GLY A 16 -16.41 -42.25 14.62
N LEU A 17 -17.00 -42.07 15.81
CA LEU A 17 -17.27 -40.72 16.36
C LEU A 17 -15.99 -39.88 16.48
N ASP A 18 -14.88 -40.51 16.88
CA ASP A 18 -13.59 -39.83 17.04
C ASP A 18 -13.06 -39.29 15.70
N ASP A 19 -13.24 -40.05 14.61
CA ASP A 19 -12.84 -39.64 13.26
C ASP A 19 -13.66 -38.45 12.75
N LEU A 20 -14.96 -38.46 13.02
CA LEU A 20 -15.86 -37.35 12.67
C LEU A 20 -15.55 -36.09 13.47
N GLN A 21 -15.22 -36.23 14.75
CA GLN A 21 -14.85 -35.11 15.59
C GLN A 21 -13.54 -34.48 15.12
N ALA A 22 -12.53 -35.29 14.81
CA ALA A 22 -11.26 -34.83 14.27
C ALA A 22 -11.44 -34.09 12.93
N ASP A 23 -12.32 -34.59 12.06
CA ASP A 23 -12.64 -33.93 10.79
C ASP A 23 -13.33 -32.56 10.97
N ILE A 24 -14.27 -32.46 11.90
CA ILE A 24 -14.94 -31.20 12.23
C ILE A 24 -13.94 -30.17 12.78
N GLU A 25 -13.05 -30.59 13.68
CA GLU A 25 -12.02 -29.71 14.24
C GLU A 25 -11.05 -29.21 13.16
N ARG A 26 -10.63 -30.11 12.27
CA ARG A 26 -9.79 -29.79 11.11
C ARG A 26 -10.48 -28.79 10.18
N THR A 27 -11.69 -29.09 9.72
CA THR A 27 -12.43 -28.22 8.79
C THR A 27 -12.72 -26.85 9.40
N ARG A 28 -13.00 -26.76 10.71
CA ARG A 28 -13.09 -25.48 11.42
C ARG A 28 -11.77 -24.70 11.39
N ALA A 29 -10.63 -25.36 11.61
CA ALA A 29 -9.33 -24.72 11.53
C ALA A 29 -9.01 -24.20 10.12
N GLU A 30 -9.30 -24.98 9.08
CA GLU A 30 -9.10 -24.61 7.68
C GLU A 30 -9.98 -23.42 7.26
N LEU A 31 -11.26 -23.42 7.67
CA LEU A 31 -12.17 -22.30 7.43
C LEU A 31 -11.74 -21.05 8.20
N GLY A 32 -11.24 -21.20 9.44
CA GLY A 32 -10.67 -20.10 10.22
C GLY A 32 -9.46 -19.46 9.53
N GLN A 33 -8.53 -20.26 9.04
CA GLN A 33 -7.37 -19.78 8.26
C GLN A 33 -7.80 -19.09 6.97
N THR A 34 -8.80 -19.62 6.29
CA THR A 34 -9.32 -19.03 5.05
C THR A 34 -10.01 -17.69 5.31
N ALA A 35 -10.81 -17.59 6.38
CA ALA A 35 -11.43 -16.34 6.78
C ALA A 35 -10.38 -15.28 7.12
N GLN A 36 -9.33 -15.65 7.86
CA GLN A 36 -8.22 -14.75 8.16
C GLN A 36 -7.48 -14.29 6.90
N ALA A 37 -7.14 -15.20 5.98
CA ALA A 37 -6.50 -14.86 4.72
C ALA A 37 -7.37 -13.95 3.84
N LEU A 38 -8.70 -14.10 3.90
CA LEU A 38 -9.63 -13.23 3.19
C LEU A 38 -9.69 -11.85 3.84
N THR A 39 -9.72 -11.76 5.17
CA THR A 39 -9.63 -10.50 5.91
C THR A 39 -8.31 -9.78 5.62
N ASP A 40 -7.19 -10.49 5.59
CA ASP A 40 -5.87 -9.92 5.26
C ASP A 40 -5.82 -9.38 3.82
N LYS A 41 -6.49 -10.07 2.88
CA LYS A 41 -6.68 -9.58 1.51
C LYS A 41 -7.58 -8.36 1.41
N LEU A 42 -8.60 -8.26 2.27
CA LEU A 42 -9.53 -7.13 2.30
C LEU A 42 -9.01 -5.95 3.12
N ASP A 43 -8.01 -6.14 3.98
CA ASP A 43 -7.28 -5.06 4.65
C ASP A 43 -6.26 -4.36 3.71
N VAL A 44 -6.78 -3.88 2.59
CA VAL A 44 -6.11 -2.90 1.73
C VAL A 44 -6.31 -1.49 2.24
N LYS A 45 -7.34 -1.25 3.05
CA LYS A 45 -7.68 0.08 3.56
C LYS A 45 -6.70 0.54 4.63
N GLY A 46 -6.32 -0.32 5.58
CA GLY A 46 -5.29 -0.03 6.57
C GLY A 46 -3.94 0.24 5.90
N ARG A 47 -3.52 -0.64 4.98
CA ARG A 47 -2.27 -0.48 4.21
C ARG A 47 -2.24 0.77 3.33
N ALA A 48 -3.34 1.11 2.66
CA ALA A 48 -3.40 2.30 1.81
C ALA A 48 -3.34 3.59 2.66
N VAL A 49 -4.01 3.62 3.81
CA VAL A 49 -3.96 4.76 4.73
C VAL A 49 -2.57 4.93 5.32
N GLY A 50 -1.93 3.84 5.77
CA GLY A 50 -0.55 3.87 6.26
C GLY A 50 0.43 4.36 5.19
N ALA A 51 0.39 3.77 4.00
CA ALA A 51 1.27 4.18 2.89
C ALA A 51 1.05 5.64 2.45
N ALA A 52 -0.18 6.15 2.54
CA ALA A 52 -0.47 7.55 2.25
C ALA A 52 0.06 8.50 3.33
N ALA A 53 -0.02 8.12 4.60
CA ALA A 53 0.57 8.88 5.70
C ALA A 53 2.10 8.92 5.58
N ASP A 54 2.74 7.77 5.37
CA ASP A 54 4.20 7.67 5.17
C ASP A 54 4.66 8.48 3.95
N ALA A 55 3.90 8.42 2.84
CA ALA A 55 4.20 9.21 1.66
C ALA A 55 4.04 10.72 1.89
N LYS A 56 3.05 11.12 2.69
CA LYS A 56 2.84 12.53 3.06
C LYS A 56 4.01 13.04 3.90
N ASP A 57 4.44 12.29 4.89
CA ASP A 57 5.54 12.69 5.78
C ASP A 57 6.86 12.76 5.01
N ALA A 58 7.16 11.76 4.17
CA ALA A 58 8.32 11.80 3.27
C ALA A 58 8.24 12.96 2.27
N ALA A 59 7.04 13.33 1.79
CA ALA A 59 6.88 14.48 0.92
C ALA A 59 7.11 15.81 1.66
N ILE A 60 6.61 15.96 2.90
CA ILE A 60 6.82 17.15 3.72
C ILE A 60 8.32 17.34 4.00
N GLU A 61 9.03 16.27 4.35
CA GLU A 61 10.47 16.31 4.59
C GLU A 61 11.25 16.72 3.34
N LYS A 62 10.96 16.09 2.19
CA LYS A 62 11.62 16.42 0.92
C LYS A 62 11.29 17.82 0.41
N VAL A 63 10.06 18.29 0.62
CA VAL A 63 9.68 19.67 0.29
C VAL A 63 10.39 20.67 1.20
N GLY A 64 10.54 20.37 2.49
CA GLY A 64 11.32 21.19 3.41
C GLY A 64 12.79 21.28 3.01
N ALA A 65 13.41 20.14 2.66
CA ALA A 65 14.78 20.08 2.16
C ALA A 65 14.94 20.82 0.83
N ALA A 66 14.02 20.62 -0.11
CA ALA A 66 14.04 21.29 -1.41
C ALA A 66 13.82 22.81 -1.28
N LYS A 67 12.93 23.27 -0.40
CA LYS A 67 12.77 24.71 -0.10
C LYS A 67 14.07 25.31 0.41
N LYS A 68 14.80 24.61 1.28
CA LYS A 68 16.08 25.08 1.82
C LYS A 68 17.11 25.24 0.69
N VAL A 69 17.26 24.23 -0.16
CA VAL A 69 18.20 24.26 -1.31
C VAL A 69 17.80 25.32 -2.34
N VAL A 70 16.51 25.46 -2.64
CA VAL A 70 16.03 26.46 -3.60
C VAL A 70 16.23 27.87 -3.05
N VAL A 71 15.89 28.14 -1.80
CA VAL A 71 16.10 29.46 -1.18
C VAL A 71 17.59 29.80 -1.13
N GLU A 72 18.46 28.82 -0.86
CA GLU A 72 19.91 28.99 -0.82
C GLU A 72 20.51 29.24 -2.21
N HIS A 73 19.96 28.66 -3.28
CA HIS A 73 20.42 28.86 -4.66
C HIS A 73 19.71 29.97 -5.45
N THR A 74 18.58 30.52 -4.97
CA THR A 74 17.81 31.57 -5.69
C THR A 74 17.73 32.91 -4.98
N THR A 75 18.36 33.05 -3.80
CA THR A 75 18.51 34.34 -3.12
C THR A 75 19.77 35.03 -3.63
N ASN A 76 19.63 36.17 -4.31
CA ASN A 76 20.77 37.06 -4.57
C ASN A 76 21.22 37.71 -3.26
N ALA A 77 22.42 38.29 -3.22
CA ALA A 77 22.97 38.95 -2.02
C ALA A 77 22.11 40.13 -1.46
N ASP A 78 21.02 40.48 -2.13
CA ASP A 78 20.03 41.51 -1.77
C ASP A 78 18.72 40.95 -1.17
N GLY A 79 18.56 39.62 -1.02
CA GLY A 79 17.40 39.00 -0.39
C GLY A 79 16.16 38.81 -1.29
N SER A 80 16.25 39.09 -2.59
CA SER A 80 15.10 39.01 -3.49
C SER A 80 14.96 37.65 -4.22
N VAL A 81 13.74 37.09 -4.22
CA VAL A 81 13.41 35.85 -4.96
C VAL A 81 13.09 36.20 -6.42
N ARG A 82 13.88 35.67 -7.37
CA ARG A 82 13.66 35.87 -8.81
C ARG A 82 12.48 35.04 -9.30
N SER A 83 11.24 35.52 -9.15
CA SER A 83 10.05 34.86 -9.72
C SER A 83 9.88 35.23 -11.21
N ALA A 84 10.38 34.39 -12.11
CA ALA A 84 10.20 34.58 -13.56
C ALA A 84 9.13 33.66 -14.18
N VAL A 85 8.34 32.95 -13.39
CA VAL A 85 7.34 32.00 -13.90
C VAL A 85 5.96 32.35 -13.37
N PRO A 86 4.93 32.52 -14.24
CA PRO A 86 3.57 32.79 -13.80
C PRO A 86 3.07 31.61 -12.95
N SER A 87 2.53 31.92 -11.78
CA SER A 87 2.24 31.02 -10.67
C SER A 87 1.25 29.88 -11.00
N THR A 88 0.48 29.99 -12.08
CA THR A 88 -0.46 28.97 -12.55
C THR A 88 0.20 27.83 -13.33
N ALA A 89 1.27 28.09 -14.10
CA ALA A 89 1.96 27.07 -14.89
C ALA A 89 2.83 26.14 -14.02
N ALA A 90 3.35 26.65 -12.90
CA ALA A 90 4.22 25.90 -12.00
C ALA A 90 3.49 24.76 -11.28
N VAL A 91 2.22 24.95 -10.89
CA VAL A 91 1.45 23.95 -10.14
C VAL A 91 1.12 22.73 -11.01
N VAL A 92 0.75 22.96 -12.27
CA VAL A 92 0.41 21.87 -13.22
C VAL A 92 1.63 21.01 -13.52
N ALA A 93 2.81 21.62 -13.69
CA ALA A 93 4.05 20.89 -13.94
C ALA A 93 4.43 19.98 -12.75
N VAL A 94 4.26 20.45 -11.51
CA VAL A 94 4.56 19.65 -10.31
C VAL A 94 3.63 18.44 -10.23
N VAL A 95 2.33 18.62 -10.48
CA VAL A 95 1.36 17.52 -10.47
C VAL A 95 1.70 16.49 -11.56
N ALA A 96 2.04 16.94 -12.77
CA ALA A 96 2.43 16.06 -13.86
C ALA A 96 3.70 15.24 -13.55
N VAL A 97 4.70 15.85 -12.90
CA VAL A 97 5.91 15.15 -12.46
C VAL A 97 5.59 14.11 -11.39
N ILE A 98 4.76 14.45 -10.39
CA ILE A 98 4.35 13.50 -9.35
C ILE A 98 3.64 12.30 -9.96
N VAL A 99 2.67 12.54 -10.87
CA VAL A 99 1.94 11.48 -11.57
C VAL A 99 2.89 10.62 -12.42
N GLY A 100 3.82 11.25 -13.15
CA GLY A 100 4.84 10.54 -13.93
C GLY A 100 5.73 9.63 -13.09
N VAL A 101 6.21 10.12 -11.93
CA VAL A 101 7.03 9.32 -11.00
C VAL A 101 6.23 8.17 -10.40
N ILE A 102 4.96 8.38 -10.03
CA ILE A 102 4.09 7.32 -9.50
C ILE A 102 3.87 6.23 -10.54
N LEU A 103 3.62 6.61 -11.81
CA LEU A 103 3.43 5.67 -12.90
C LEU A 103 4.71 4.93 -13.25
N TRP A 104 5.88 5.59 -13.17
CA TRP A 104 7.17 4.96 -13.39
C TRP A 104 7.54 3.98 -12.28
N ARG A 105 7.23 4.31 -11.02
CA ARG A 105 7.48 3.43 -9.87
C ARG A 105 6.52 2.25 -9.78
N ARG A 106 5.39 2.30 -10.51
CA ARG A 106 4.39 1.23 -10.61
C ARG A 106 4.62 0.27 -11.79
N ARG A 107 5.51 0.60 -12.73
CA ARG A 107 5.85 -0.23 -13.89
C ARG A 107 7.17 -0.95 -13.66
#